data_AF-A0A1Q6K052-F1
#
_entry.id   AF-A0A1Q6K052-F1
#
_cell.length_a   1.000
_cell.length_b   1.000
_cell.length_c   1.000
_cell.angle_alpha   90.00
_cell.angle_beta   90.00
_cell.angle_gamma   90.00
#
_symmetry.space_group_name_H-M   'P 1'
#
loop_
_entity.id
_entity.type
_entity.pdbx_description
1 polymer ?
#
loop_
_entity_poly.entity_id
_entity_poly.type
_entity_poly.pdbx_seq_one_letter_code
_entity_poly.pdbx_strand_id
1 'polypeptide(L)'
;MKKAVILFIIFLMILGAGIAEHFFVHKTFDDFNERIGKIEAALQNDDVDSALSYAEDLQNFWAKKRKLVEAISYCQDARQVNVILGELTGSLRCEDSDNAFSKIESLYQLIQNIRDMLDFNAIDII
;
A
#
# COMPACT_ATOMS: atom_id res chain seq x y z
N MET A 1 -16.47 0.11 -40.94
CA MET A 1 -15.51 1.16 -40.55
C MET A 1 -15.81 1.77 -39.17
N LYS A 2 -16.97 2.40 -38.94
CA LYS A 2 -17.30 3.00 -37.62
C LYS A 2 -17.17 2.03 -36.43
N LYS A 3 -17.63 0.78 -36.57
CA LYS A 3 -17.47 -0.27 -35.54
C LYS A 3 -16.01 -0.62 -35.23
N ALA A 4 -15.15 -0.65 -36.24
CA ALA A 4 -13.73 -0.93 -36.08
C ALA A 4 -13.01 0.19 -35.35
N VAL A 5 -13.36 1.46 -35.64
CA VAL A 5 -12.83 2.63 -34.92
C VAL A 5 -13.24 2.58 -33.44
N ILE A 6 -14.50 2.26 -33.14
CA ILE A 6 -14.97 2.12 -31.74
C ILE A 6 -14.22 1.02 -31.02
N LEU A 7 -14.06 -0.16 -31.64
CA LEU A 7 -13.30 -1.27 -31.05
C LEU A 7 -11.84 -0.90 -30.79
N PHE A 8 -11.23 -0.16 -31.72
CA PHE A 8 -9.86 0.32 -31.55
C PHE A 8 -9.73 1.31 -30.39
N ILE A 9 -10.69 2.23 -30.22
CA ILE A 9 -10.71 3.15 -29.07
C ILE A 9 -10.86 2.39 -27.76
N ILE A 10 -11.77 1.40 -27.70
CA ILE A 10 -11.95 0.55 -26.52
C ILE A 10 -10.64 -0.18 -26.19
N PHE A 11 -9.98 -0.74 -27.21
CA PHE A 11 -8.70 -1.41 -27.03
C PHE A 11 -7.62 -0.49 -26.44
N LEU A 12 -7.49 0.74 -26.95
CA LEU A 12 -6.56 1.72 -26.39
C LEU A 12 -6.90 2.10 -24.95
N MET A 13 -8.18 2.22 -24.61
CA MET A 13 -8.60 2.51 -23.23
C MET A 13 -8.23 1.37 -22.27
N ILE A 14 -8.42 0.11 -22.67
CA ILE A 14 -8.04 -1.06 -21.87
C ILE A 14 -6.52 -1.10 -21.65
N LEU A 15 -5.72 -0.90 -22.71
CA LEU A 15 -4.27 -0.85 -22.60
C LEU A 15 -3.80 0.30 -21.70
N GLY A 16 -4.37 1.50 -21.88
CA GLY A 16 -4.05 2.66 -21.07
C GLY A 16 -4.39 2.45 -19.60
N ALA A 17 -5.52 1.82 -19.30
CA ALA A 17 -5.93 1.48 -17.93
C ALA A 17 -4.94 0.51 -17.29
N GLY A 18 -4.56 -0.58 -17.96
CA GLY A 18 -3.60 -1.55 -17.42
C GLY A 18 -2.22 -0.95 -17.14
N ILE A 19 -1.69 -0.11 -18.05
CA ILE A 19 -0.41 0.59 -17.82
C ILE A 19 -0.50 1.54 -16.62
N ALA A 20 -1.60 2.30 -16.52
CA ALA A 20 -1.82 3.24 -15.41
C ALA A 20 -1.95 2.51 -14.07
N GLU A 21 -2.67 1.38 -14.06
CA GLU A 21 -2.83 0.51 -12.90
C GLU A 21 -1.49 -0.06 -12.43
N HIS A 22 -0.69 -0.63 -13.34
CA HIS A 22 0.64 -1.16 -13.03
C HIS A 22 1.53 -0.11 -12.37
N PHE A 23 1.58 1.11 -12.93
CA PHE A 23 2.38 2.20 -12.33
C PHE A 23 1.82 2.65 -10.98
N PHE A 24 0.50 2.71 -10.84
CA PHE A 24 -0.16 3.08 -9.59
C PHE A 24 0.15 2.08 -8.46
N VAL A 25 0.05 0.77 -8.74
CA VAL A 25 0.34 -0.32 -7.80
C VAL A 25 1.77 -0.20 -7.30
N HIS A 26 2.74 -0.25 -8.21
CA HIS A 26 4.17 -0.16 -7.88
C HIS A 26 4.49 1.05 -7.02
N LYS A 27 4.12 2.24 -7.51
CA LYS A 27 4.40 3.49 -6.79
C LYS A 27 3.74 3.54 -5.42
N THR A 28 2.51 3.05 -5.31
CA THR A 28 1.79 3.10 -4.03
C THR A 28 2.46 2.23 -2.97
N PHE A 29 2.89 1.02 -3.34
CA PHE A 29 3.53 0.10 -2.40
C PHE A 29 4.98 0.45 -2.11
N ASP A 30 5.72 0.99 -3.09
CA ASP A 30 7.06 1.53 -2.87
C ASP A 30 7.02 2.74 -1.91
N ASP A 31 6.11 3.70 -2.15
CA ASP A 31 5.90 4.85 -1.25
C ASP A 31 5.48 4.39 0.16
N PHE A 32 4.68 3.32 0.26
CA PHE A 32 4.25 2.76 1.55
C PHE A 32 5.45 2.19 2.32
N ASN A 33 6.29 1.39 1.66
CA ASN A 33 7.47 0.79 2.27
C ASN A 33 8.51 1.85 2.70
N GLU A 34 8.71 2.90 1.89
CA GLU A 34 9.58 4.02 2.27
C GLU A 34 9.10 4.70 3.57
N ARG A 35 7.78 4.88 3.71
CA ARG A 35 7.17 5.48 4.90
C ARG A 35 7.31 4.58 6.12
N ILE A 36 7.15 3.27 5.99
CA ILE A 36 7.42 2.33 7.09
C ILE A 36 8.89 2.43 7.52
N GLY A 37 9.82 2.41 6.57
CA GLY A 37 11.25 2.49 6.88
C GLY A 37 11.62 3.75 7.66
N LYS A 38 10.90 4.87 7.46
CA LYS A 38 11.07 6.09 8.28
C LYS A 38 10.60 5.91 9.73
N ILE A 39 9.48 5.21 9.94
CA ILE A 39 8.97 4.90 11.29
C ILE A 39 9.97 3.99 12.00
N GLU A 40 10.44 2.95 11.31
CA GLU A 40 11.42 1.99 11.83
C GLU A 40 12.74 2.66 12.20
N ALA A 41 13.27 3.51 11.31
CA ALA A 41 14.49 4.27 11.57
C ALA A 41 14.33 5.24 12.75
N ALA A 42 13.17 5.89 12.90
CA ALA A 42 12.91 6.77 14.04
C ALA A 42 12.89 5.96 15.36
N LEU A 43 12.22 4.82 15.38
CA LEU A 43 12.20 3.91 16.54
C LEU A 43 13.60 3.39 16.90
N GLN A 44 14.42 3.03 15.92
CA GLN A 44 15.80 2.58 16.14
C GLN A 44 16.70 3.67 16.75
N ASN A 45 16.32 4.95 16.61
CA ASN A 45 17.02 6.10 17.21
C ASN A 45 16.34 6.61 18.49
N ASP A 46 15.43 5.82 19.08
CA ASP A 46 14.61 6.19 20.24
C ASP A 46 13.79 7.49 20.06
N ASP A 47 13.51 7.88 18.82
CA ASP A 47 12.72 9.07 18.46
C ASP A 47 11.25 8.71 18.25
N VAL A 48 10.56 8.46 19.37
CA VAL A 48 9.14 8.04 19.39
C VAL A 48 8.21 9.13 18.82
N ASP A 49 8.51 10.41 19.05
CA ASP A 49 7.70 11.52 18.56
C ASP A 49 7.70 11.57 17.02
N SER A 50 8.88 11.46 16.39
CA SER A 50 8.98 11.36 14.93
C SER A 50 8.34 10.08 14.41
N ALA A 51 8.54 8.94 15.07
CA ALA A 51 7.92 7.67 14.69
C ALA A 51 6.38 7.78 14.68
N LEU A 52 5.80 8.42 15.70
CA LEU A 52 4.36 8.66 15.78
C LEU A 52 3.88 9.58 14.67
N SER A 53 4.59 10.67 14.40
CA SER A 53 4.27 11.59 13.31
C SER A 53 4.28 10.88 11.94
N TYR A 54 5.30 10.05 11.69
CA TYR A 54 5.41 9.27 10.46
C TYR A 54 4.33 8.19 10.35
N ALA A 55 3.94 7.56 11.46
CA ALA A 55 2.84 6.58 11.48
C ALA A 55 1.48 7.23 11.14
N GLU A 56 1.21 8.42 11.67
CA GLU A 56 -0.01 9.18 11.34
C GLU A 56 -0.02 9.64 9.88
N ASP A 57 1.14 10.06 9.34
CA ASP A 57 1.29 10.38 7.91
C ASP A 57 1.07 9.16 7.01
N LEU A 58 1.62 7.99 7.39
CA LEU A 58 1.38 6.71 6.70
C LEU A 58 -0.12 6.33 6.72
N GLN A 59 -0.79 6.50 7.85
CA GLN A 59 -2.22 6.25 7.98
C GLN A 59 -3.04 7.14 7.04
N ASN A 60 -2.70 8.43 6.97
CA ASN A 60 -3.35 9.38 6.06
C ASN A 60 -3.06 9.07 4.59
N PHE A 61 -1.84 8.66 4.26
CA PHE A 61 -1.47 8.20 2.93
C PHE A 61 -2.31 6.98 2.52
N TRP A 62 -2.34 5.95 3.37
CA TRP A 62 -3.06 4.71 3.09
C TRP A 62 -4.57 4.94 2.94
N ALA A 63 -5.18 5.76 3.80
CA ALA A 63 -6.60 6.08 3.73
C ALA A 63 -7.02 6.63 2.35
N LYS A 64 -6.13 7.41 1.70
CA LYS A 64 -6.34 7.96 0.36
C LYS A 64 -6.14 6.88 -0.71
N LYS A 65 -5.08 6.07 -0.60
CA LYS A 65 -4.68 5.08 -1.62
C LYS A 65 -5.53 3.83 -1.61
N ARG A 66 -5.93 3.34 -0.42
CA ARG A 66 -6.76 2.13 -0.23
C ARG A 66 -8.02 2.14 -1.07
N LYS A 67 -8.69 3.30 -1.23
CA LYS A 67 -9.92 3.39 -2.05
C LYS A 67 -9.69 3.01 -3.51
N LEU A 68 -8.52 3.37 -4.06
CA LEU A 68 -8.14 3.01 -5.43
C LEU A 68 -7.71 1.54 -5.50
N VAL A 69 -6.97 1.07 -4.50
CA VAL A 69 -6.61 -0.35 -4.39
C VAL A 69 -7.87 -1.24 -4.36
N GLU A 70 -8.86 -0.89 -3.55
CA GLU A 70 -10.15 -1.62 -3.47
C GLU A 70 -10.99 -1.51 -4.75
N ALA A 71 -10.81 -0.45 -5.55
CA ALA A 71 -11.48 -0.28 -6.83
C ALA A 71 -10.85 -1.13 -7.93
N ILE A 72 -9.55 -1.40 -7.85
CA ILE A 72 -8.82 -2.28 -8.76
C ILE A 72 -9.16 -3.74 -8.44
N SER A 73 -9.03 -4.14 -7.17
CA SER A 73 -9.35 -5.48 -6.73
C SER A 73 -9.95 -5.48 -5.32
N TYR A 74 -10.98 -6.31 -5.13
CA TYR A 74 -11.54 -6.52 -3.79
C TYR A 74 -10.51 -7.25 -2.93
N CYS A 75 -9.88 -6.52 -2.00
CA CYS A 75 -8.83 -7.03 -1.13
C CYS A 75 -9.22 -6.81 0.34
N GLN A 76 -9.53 -7.91 1.07
CA GLN A 76 -9.81 -7.82 2.50
C GLN A 76 -8.56 -7.39 3.29
N ASP A 77 -7.39 -7.83 2.86
CA ASP A 77 -6.09 -7.52 3.47
C ASP A 77 -5.81 -6.01 3.44
N ALA A 78 -6.24 -5.30 2.39
CA ALA A 78 -6.13 -3.85 2.31
C ALA A 78 -6.89 -3.12 3.44
N ARG A 79 -7.94 -3.73 4.00
CA ARG A 79 -8.65 -3.20 5.17
C ARG A 79 -7.93 -3.53 6.47
N GLN A 80 -7.32 -4.72 6.54
CA GLN A 80 -6.53 -5.14 7.70
C GLN A 80 -5.33 -4.21 7.95
N VAL A 81 -4.75 -3.62 6.89
CA VAL A 81 -3.70 -2.59 7.02
C VAL A 81 -4.13 -1.44 7.95
N ASN A 82 -5.40 -0.99 7.90
CA ASN A 82 -5.87 0.08 8.79
C ASN A 82 -5.85 -0.32 10.27
N VAL A 83 -6.15 -1.60 10.55
CA VAL A 83 -6.16 -2.13 11.91
C VAL A 83 -4.74 -2.15 12.45
N ILE A 84 -3.80 -2.70 11.68
CA ILE A 84 -2.40 -2.80 12.10
C ILE A 84 -1.76 -1.41 12.23
N LEU A 85 -2.09 -0.45 11.36
CA LEU A 85 -1.67 0.94 11.53
C LEU A 85 -2.23 1.57 12.81
N GLY A 86 -3.48 1.27 13.17
CA GLY A 86 -4.06 1.71 14.44
C GLY A 86 -3.36 1.10 15.65
N GLU A 87 -3.01 -0.18 15.58
CA GLU A 87 -2.24 -0.88 16.61
C GLU A 87 -0.81 -0.34 16.72
N LEU A 88 -0.16 -0.02 15.60
CA LEU A 88 1.17 0.63 15.57
C LEU A 88 1.11 1.98 16.29
N THR A 89 0.19 2.86 15.89
CA THR A 89 0.02 4.18 16.53
C THR A 89 -0.33 4.04 18.01
N GLY A 90 -1.15 3.06 18.39
CA GLY A 90 -1.45 2.75 19.78
C GLY A 90 -0.21 2.33 20.58
N SER A 91 0.62 1.45 20.00
CA SER A 91 1.87 0.97 20.62
C SER A 91 2.85 2.12 20.83
N LEU A 92 3.02 2.97 19.82
CA LEU A 92 3.86 4.18 19.90
C LEU A 92 3.39 5.13 21.01
N ARG A 93 2.09 5.37 21.13
CA ARG A 93 1.51 6.23 22.20
C ARG A 93 1.67 5.64 23.60
N CYS A 94 1.79 4.32 23.71
CA CYS A 94 2.06 3.64 24.96
C CYS A 94 3.56 3.44 25.23
N GLU A 95 4.43 3.98 24.36
CA GLU A 95 5.89 3.79 24.42
C GLU A 95 6.31 2.31 24.38
N ASP A 96 5.47 1.45 23.81
CA ASP A 96 5.72 0.01 23.63
C ASP A 96 6.42 -0.24 22.29
N SER A 97 7.72 0.03 22.27
CA SER A 97 8.55 -0.06 21.06
C SER A 97 8.66 -1.49 20.52
N ASP A 98 8.73 -2.50 21.38
CA ASP A 98 8.80 -3.90 20.96
C ASP A 98 7.53 -4.32 20.20
N ASN A 99 6.36 -3.94 20.72
CA ASN A 99 5.11 -4.18 20.02
C ASN A 99 5.03 -3.35 18.74
N ALA A 100 5.49 -2.09 18.75
CA ALA A 100 5.53 -1.24 17.55
C ALA A 100 6.37 -1.87 16.42
N PHE A 101 7.56 -2.42 16.72
CA PHE A 101 8.37 -3.17 15.75
C PHE A 101 7.62 -4.39 15.21
N SER A 102 6.91 -5.14 16.07
CA SER A 102 6.11 -6.28 15.61
C SER A 102 5.01 -5.87 14.62
N LYS A 103 4.42 -4.68 14.80
CA LYS A 103 3.42 -4.13 13.87
C LYS A 103 4.03 -3.64 12.57
N ILE A 104 5.23 -3.07 12.60
CA ILE A 104 6.00 -2.73 11.40
C ILE A 104 6.25 -3.98 10.54
N GLU A 105 6.75 -5.06 11.14
CA GLU A 105 6.95 -6.33 10.44
C GLU A 105 5.65 -6.88 9.85
N SER A 106 4.57 -6.83 10.62
CA SER A 106 3.24 -7.27 10.16
C SER A 106 2.75 -6.43 8.96
N LEU A 107 3.04 -5.12 8.95
CA LEU A 107 2.69 -4.25 7.82
C LEU A 107 3.51 -4.56 6.58
N TYR A 108 4.82 -4.79 6.69
CA TYR A 108 5.65 -5.18 5.55
C TYR A 108 5.10 -6.43 4.87
N GLN A 109 4.81 -7.48 5.65
CA GLN A 109 4.28 -8.74 5.12
C GLN A 109 2.90 -8.54 4.46
N LEU A 110 2.00 -7.82 5.12
CA LEU A 110 0.66 -7.60 4.62
C LEU A 110 0.67 -6.79 3.31
N ILE A 111 1.50 -5.75 3.24
CA ILE A 111 1.63 -4.90 2.06
C ILE A 111 2.26 -5.64 0.90
N GLN A 112 3.26 -6.47 1.17
CA GLN A 112 3.86 -7.31 0.14
C GLN A 112 2.83 -8.30 -0.42
N ASN A 113 2.04 -8.95 0.43
CA ASN A 113 0.97 -9.85 -0.02
C ASN A 113 -0.08 -9.12 -0.89
N ILE A 114 -0.48 -7.91 -0.49
CA ILE A 114 -1.42 -7.10 -1.27
C ILE A 114 -0.80 -6.71 -2.61
N ARG A 115 0.48 -6.32 -2.63
CA ARG A 115 1.22 -5.99 -3.85
C ARG A 115 1.26 -7.21 -4.77
N ASP A 116 1.70 -8.36 -4.30
CA ASP A 116 1.84 -9.57 -5.10
C ASP A 116 0.51 -10.05 -5.67
N MET A 117 -0.61 -9.79 -4.97
CA MET A 117 -1.95 -10.09 -5.47
C MET A 117 -2.41 -9.12 -6.58
N LEU A 118 -1.93 -7.87 -6.57
CA LEU A 118 -2.30 -6.82 -7.51
C LEU A 118 -1.32 -6.67 -8.66
N ASP A 119 -0.08 -7.10 -8.46
CA ASP A 119 0.96 -7.03 -9.46
C ASP A 119 0.68 -8.07 -10.52
N PHE A 120 0.38 -7.60 -11.73
CA PHE A 120 0.11 -8.46 -12.85
C PHE A 120 1.44 -8.98 -13.40
N ASN A 121 1.85 -10.17 -12.99
CA ASN A 121 3.07 -10.79 -13.46
C ASN A 121 2.81 -11.60 -14.74
N ALA A 122 3.72 -11.51 -15.72
CA ALA A 122 3.62 -12.29 -16.96
C ALA A 122 3.65 -13.82 -16.70
N ILE A 123 4.16 -14.24 -15.54
CA ILE A 123 4.14 -15.63 -15.07
C ILE A 123 2.70 -16.11 -14.82
N ASP A 124 1.77 -15.24 -14.45
CA ASP A 124 0.37 -15.58 -14.17
C ASP A 124 -0.43 -15.89 -15.46
N ILE A 125 0.15 -15.69 -16.63
CA ILE A 125 -0.46 -15.95 -17.95
C ILE A 125 -0.01 -17.31 -18.54
N ILE A 126 1.11 -17.87 -18.07
CA ILE A 126 1.76 -19.05 -18.68
C ILE A 126 1.32 -20.35 -17.99
#